data_AF-A0A7S1NMT4-F1
#
_entry.id   AF-A0A7S1NMT4-F1
#
_cell.length_a   1.000
_cell.length_b   1.000
_cell.length_c   1.000
_cell.angle_alpha   90.00
_cell.angle_beta   90.00
_cell.angle_gamma   90.00
#
_symmetry.space_group_name_H-M   'P 1'
#
loop_
_entity.id
_entity.type
_entity.pdbx_description
1 polymer ?
#
loop_
_entity_poly.entity_id
_entity_poly.type
_entity_poly.pdbx_seq_one_letter_code
_entity_poly.pdbx_strand_id
1 'polypeptide(L)'
;MVPQFCDFVAERHRIFVRRERGDAKPWTTDAVLRDYLFCNIYRELDRGTIFLHCQLPIQKAKWDTHAAECKQCRDRKLSPLHIATWTIISYRLLNRVTSVPPDGLPLPCNEQLEIFLAHLQHIRDTGRPVFTDAHQALSMEDFSSTLQHLLSCKAQLLHKVCASLSGRPELEKLHRCLQVVPRVGPFYAWQVVADLVECGALSAVHPINEDGWVHLGPGAVSGLKKVLKKGKN
;
A
#
# COMPACT_ATOMS: atom_id res chain seq x y z
N MET A 1 -20.60 -6.15 18.84
CA MET A 1 -20.28 -5.23 17.73
C MET A 1 -21.21 -4.03 17.82
N VAL A 2 -20.74 -2.80 17.58
CA VAL A 2 -21.57 -1.59 17.72
C VAL A 2 -22.49 -1.47 16.49
N PRO A 3 -23.83 -1.49 16.62
CA PRO A 3 -24.76 -1.55 15.47
C PRO A 3 -24.51 -0.45 14.43
N GLN A 4 -24.24 0.78 14.87
CA GLN A 4 -23.97 1.92 13.99
C GLN A 4 -22.73 1.69 13.10
N PHE A 5 -21.74 0.95 13.59
CA PHE A 5 -20.56 0.59 12.81
C PHE A 5 -20.91 -0.45 11.74
N CYS A 6 -21.74 -1.44 12.06
CA CYS A 6 -22.23 -2.43 11.08
C CYS A 6 -23.03 -1.75 9.96
N ASP A 7 -23.90 -0.81 10.32
CA ASP A 7 -24.69 -0.04 9.34
C ASP A 7 -23.80 0.79 8.42
N PHE A 8 -22.77 1.43 8.98
CA PHE A 8 -21.76 2.15 8.20
C PHE A 8 -21.05 1.21 7.22
N VAL A 9 -20.59 0.04 7.68
CA VAL A 9 -19.89 -0.94 6.83
C VAL A 9 -20.80 -1.38 5.67
N ALA A 10 -22.03 -1.78 5.98
CA ALA A 10 -22.98 -2.23 4.99
C ALA A 10 -23.33 -1.12 3.97
N GLU A 11 -23.67 0.08 4.44
CA GLU A 11 -24.08 1.17 3.57
C GLU A 11 -22.91 1.70 2.73
N ARG A 12 -21.70 1.78 3.30
CA ARG A 12 -20.52 2.20 2.54
C ARG A 12 -20.22 1.23 1.40
N HIS A 13 -20.42 -0.07 1.60
CA HIS A 13 -20.27 -1.04 0.52
C HIS A 13 -21.42 -0.95 -0.50
N ARG A 14 -22.67 -0.72 -0.09
CA ARG A 14 -23.78 -0.48 -1.03
C ARG A 14 -23.55 0.73 -1.93
N ILE A 15 -22.97 1.81 -1.40
CA ILE A 15 -22.57 2.99 -2.20
C ILE A 15 -21.59 2.59 -3.31
N PHE A 16 -20.60 1.76 -3.00
CA PHE A 16 -19.68 1.23 -4.00
C PHE A 16 -20.44 0.47 -5.09
N VAL A 17 -21.30 -0.49 -4.71
CA VAL A 17 -22.08 -1.29 -5.66
C VAL A 17 -22.97 -0.44 -6.56
N ARG A 18 -23.70 0.54 -6.01
CA ARG A 18 -24.55 1.47 -6.78
C ARG A 18 -23.72 2.27 -7.80
N ARG A 19 -22.55 2.76 -7.39
CA ARG A 19 -21.64 3.48 -8.28
C ARG A 19 -21.12 2.61 -9.42
N GLU A 20 -20.66 1.39 -9.12
CA GLU A 20 -20.14 0.47 -10.14
C GLU A 20 -21.22 0.02 -11.14
N ARG A 21 -22.49 0.01 -10.74
CA ARG A 21 -23.64 -0.22 -11.64
C ARG A 21 -23.97 0.95 -12.56
N GLY A 22 -23.38 2.12 -12.32
CA GLY A 22 -23.68 3.35 -13.07
C GLY A 22 -24.92 4.09 -12.59
N ASP A 23 -25.43 3.79 -11.38
CA ASP A 23 -26.60 4.47 -10.83
C ASP A 23 -26.34 5.98 -10.67
N ALA A 24 -27.38 6.79 -10.89
CA ALA A 24 -27.29 8.24 -10.69
C ALA A 24 -27.14 8.61 -9.20
N LYS A 25 -26.46 9.73 -8.93
CA LYS A 25 -26.38 10.30 -7.57
C LYS A 25 -27.76 10.84 -7.12
N PRO A 26 -28.03 10.90 -5.81
CA PRO A 26 -27.17 10.46 -4.70
C PRO A 26 -27.21 8.95 -4.45
N TRP A 27 -26.05 8.35 -4.13
CA TRP A 27 -25.95 6.91 -3.86
C TRP A 27 -26.34 6.49 -2.45
N THR A 28 -26.67 7.43 -1.56
CA THR A 28 -27.14 7.17 -0.19
C THR A 28 -27.93 8.36 0.34
N THR A 29 -28.80 8.11 1.31
CA THR A 29 -29.49 9.13 2.10
C THR A 29 -28.73 9.50 3.38
N ASP A 30 -27.66 8.76 3.71
CA ASP A 30 -26.82 9.03 4.87
C ASP A 30 -25.97 10.30 4.65
N ALA A 31 -26.22 11.35 5.43
CA ALA A 31 -25.50 12.61 5.33
C ALA A 31 -24.00 12.48 5.61
N VAL A 32 -23.59 11.61 6.55
CA VAL A 32 -22.17 11.41 6.86
C VAL A 32 -21.46 10.78 5.65
N LEU A 33 -22.05 9.73 5.06
CA LEU A 33 -21.47 9.05 3.89
C LEU A 33 -21.56 9.87 2.60
N ARG A 34 -22.48 10.85 2.53
CA ARG A 34 -22.60 11.78 1.40
C ARG A 34 -21.61 12.94 1.50
N ASP A 35 -21.43 13.50 2.70
CA ASP A 35 -20.74 14.77 2.90
C ASP A 35 -19.25 14.58 3.24
N TYR A 36 -18.84 13.39 3.67
CA TYR A 36 -17.44 13.06 3.97
C TYR A 36 -16.88 11.95 3.09
N LEU A 37 -15.56 11.99 2.87
CA LEU A 37 -14.83 10.98 2.10
C LEU A 37 -14.42 9.81 3.00
N PHE A 38 -14.80 8.61 2.57
CA PHE A 38 -14.40 7.34 3.20
C PHE A 38 -13.80 6.40 2.16
N CYS A 39 -12.74 5.68 2.56
CA CYS A 39 -12.20 4.55 1.79
C CYS A 39 -13.29 3.49 1.54
N ASN A 40 -13.06 2.60 0.59
CA ASN A 40 -13.90 1.42 0.46
C ASN A 40 -13.72 0.53 1.70
N ILE A 41 -14.72 -0.31 1.98
CA ILE A 41 -14.64 -1.30 3.06
C ILE A 41 -13.57 -2.35 2.75
N TYR A 42 -13.57 -2.78 1.49
CA TYR A 42 -12.66 -3.75 0.91
C TYR A 42 -11.51 -2.99 0.24
N ARG A 43 -10.29 -3.24 0.70
CA ARG A 43 -9.08 -2.53 0.26
C ARG A 43 -8.74 -2.83 -1.19
N GLU A 44 -9.04 -4.04 -1.64
CA GLU A 44 -8.89 -4.54 -3.00
C GLU A 44 -9.75 -3.77 -4.01
N LEU A 45 -10.74 -3.01 -3.55
CA LEU A 45 -11.57 -2.14 -4.40
C LEU A 45 -10.96 -0.74 -4.59
N ASP A 46 -9.92 -0.40 -3.83
CA ASP A 46 -9.26 0.90 -3.98
C ASP A 46 -8.39 0.92 -5.24
N ARG A 47 -8.59 1.93 -6.10
CA ARG A 47 -7.84 2.10 -7.37
C ARG A 47 -6.33 1.93 -7.20
N GLY A 48 -5.77 2.49 -6.13
CA GLY A 48 -4.34 2.39 -5.87
C GLY A 48 -3.88 0.98 -5.50
N THR A 49 -4.71 0.22 -4.78
CA THR A 49 -4.44 -1.18 -4.44
C THR A 49 -4.61 -2.08 -5.66
N ILE A 50 -5.65 -1.89 -6.47
CA ILE A 50 -5.84 -2.60 -7.75
C ILE A 50 -4.60 -2.41 -8.63
N PHE A 51 -4.16 -1.16 -8.79
CA PHE A 51 -2.96 -0.86 -9.56
C PHE A 51 -1.74 -1.59 -8.99
N LEU A 52 -1.49 -1.49 -7.67
CA LEU A 52 -0.38 -2.16 -7.01
C LEU A 52 -0.41 -3.68 -7.22
N HIS A 53 -1.57 -4.33 -7.11
CA HIS A 53 -1.71 -5.76 -7.36
C HIS A 53 -1.37 -6.13 -8.81
N CYS A 54 -1.70 -5.27 -9.78
CA CYS A 54 -1.26 -5.47 -11.17
C CYS A 54 0.26 -5.33 -11.36
N GLN A 55 0.94 -4.60 -10.46
CA GLN A 55 2.41 -4.47 -10.44
C GLN A 55 3.09 -5.61 -9.66
N LEU A 56 2.37 -6.27 -8.76
CA LEU A 56 2.93 -7.34 -7.95
C LEU A 56 3.03 -8.64 -8.75
N PRO A 57 4.18 -9.33 -8.71
CA PRO A 57 4.42 -10.53 -9.51
C PRO A 57 3.70 -11.80 -9.00
N ILE A 58 2.57 -11.66 -8.30
CA ILE A 58 1.88 -12.81 -7.66
C ILE A 58 1.27 -13.77 -8.70
N GLN A 59 1.18 -13.35 -9.96
CA GLN A 59 1.08 -14.28 -11.07
C GLN A 59 2.48 -14.71 -11.52
N LYS A 60 2.96 -15.80 -10.92
CA LYS A 60 4.23 -16.54 -11.14
C LYS A 60 4.80 -16.48 -12.56
N ALA A 61 3.96 -16.43 -13.60
CA ALA A 61 4.36 -16.38 -15.00
C ALA A 61 5.05 -15.09 -15.46
N LYS A 62 4.76 -13.91 -14.87
CA LYS A 62 5.42 -12.65 -15.28
C LYS A 62 6.82 -12.48 -14.69
N TRP A 63 7.09 -13.08 -13.53
CA TRP A 63 8.36 -12.94 -12.83
C TRP A 63 9.50 -13.67 -13.54
N ASP A 64 9.26 -14.90 -13.97
CA ASP A 64 10.26 -15.70 -14.69
C ASP A 64 10.70 -14.99 -15.99
N THR A 65 9.82 -14.20 -16.61
CA THR A 65 10.13 -13.36 -17.78
C THR A 65 10.92 -12.10 -17.39
N HIS A 66 10.52 -11.37 -16.35
CA HIS A 66 11.13 -10.08 -15.99
C HIS A 66 12.49 -10.22 -15.26
N ALA A 67 12.64 -11.24 -14.41
CA ALA A 67 13.92 -11.56 -13.76
C ALA A 67 14.97 -12.03 -14.78
N ALA A 68 14.54 -12.65 -15.89
CA ALA A 68 15.43 -13.11 -16.95
C ALA A 68 16.05 -11.97 -17.77
N GLU A 69 15.44 -10.77 -17.81
CA GLU A 69 15.91 -9.65 -18.62
C GLU A 69 16.91 -8.77 -17.86
N CYS A 70 16.72 -8.52 -16.56
CA CYS A 70 17.67 -7.73 -15.76
C CYS A 70 18.86 -8.56 -15.26
N LYS A 71 20.07 -8.25 -15.74
CA LYS A 71 21.31 -8.96 -15.41
C LYS A 71 21.63 -8.97 -13.89
N GLN A 72 21.37 -7.87 -13.18
CA GLN A 72 21.55 -7.78 -11.72
C GLN A 72 20.47 -8.48 -10.89
N CYS A 73 19.27 -8.69 -11.44
CA CYS A 73 18.21 -9.45 -10.77
C CYS A 73 18.37 -10.97 -10.99
N ARG A 74 19.00 -11.39 -12.09
CA ARG A 74 19.44 -12.79 -12.32
C ARG A 74 20.42 -13.28 -11.26
N ASP A 75 21.38 -12.42 -10.88
CA ASP A 75 22.49 -12.81 -10.00
C ASP A 75 22.12 -12.82 -8.50
N ARG A 76 20.93 -12.36 -8.13
CA ARG A 76 20.47 -12.31 -6.73
C ARG A 76 19.17 -13.07 -6.59
N LYS A 77 19.19 -14.20 -5.88
CA LYS A 77 18.03 -15.03 -5.48
C LYS A 77 17.04 -14.25 -4.60
N LEU A 78 16.36 -13.25 -5.15
CA LEU A 78 15.34 -12.47 -4.43
C LEU A 78 14.09 -13.33 -4.30
N SER A 79 13.67 -13.58 -3.05
CA SER A 79 12.42 -14.30 -2.79
C SER A 79 11.20 -13.44 -3.15
N PRO A 80 10.03 -14.05 -3.43
CA PRO A 80 8.77 -13.31 -3.67
C PRO A 80 8.47 -12.25 -2.59
N LEU A 81 8.77 -12.56 -1.33
CA LEU A 81 8.59 -11.61 -0.22
C LEU A 81 9.49 -10.38 -0.32
N HIS A 82 10.73 -10.50 -0.82
CA HIS A 82 11.60 -9.35 -1.04
C HIS A 82 10.98 -8.40 -2.07
N ILE A 83 10.50 -8.96 -3.17
CA ILE A 83 9.98 -8.19 -4.30
C ILE A 83 8.69 -7.52 -3.88
N ALA A 84 7.77 -8.27 -3.26
CA ALA A 84 6.54 -7.70 -2.73
C ALA A 84 6.82 -6.56 -1.74
N THR A 85 7.71 -6.77 -0.77
CA THR A 85 8.07 -5.74 0.22
C THR A 85 8.62 -4.48 -0.46
N TRP A 86 9.57 -4.63 -1.39
CA TRP A 86 10.14 -3.52 -2.14
C TRP A 86 9.10 -2.76 -2.98
N THR A 87 8.31 -3.49 -3.78
CA THR A 87 7.31 -2.92 -4.68
C THR A 87 6.23 -2.18 -3.91
N ILE A 88 5.74 -2.78 -2.81
CA ILE A 88 4.71 -2.18 -1.96
C ILE A 88 5.23 -0.90 -1.29
N ILE A 89 6.42 -0.92 -0.67
CA ILE A 89 7.00 0.27 -0.04
C ILE A 89 7.20 1.38 -1.08
N SER A 90 7.79 1.04 -2.24
CA SER A 90 8.04 2.00 -3.31
C SER A 90 6.77 2.68 -3.78
N TYR A 91 5.70 1.89 -4.00
CA TYR A 91 4.42 2.44 -4.41
C TYR A 91 3.71 3.22 -3.31
N ARG A 92 3.70 2.76 -2.06
CA ARG A 92 2.97 3.43 -0.98
C ARG A 92 3.60 4.76 -0.58
N LEU A 93 4.91 4.92 -0.77
CA LEU A 93 5.58 6.22 -0.62
C LEU A 93 5.31 7.17 -1.79
N LEU A 94 5.18 6.66 -3.02
CA LEU A 94 4.80 7.47 -4.19
C LEU A 94 3.31 7.85 -4.17
N ASN A 95 2.49 6.87 -3.82
CA ASN A 95 1.04 6.87 -3.68
C ASN A 95 0.24 7.41 -4.90
N ARG A 96 0.82 7.42 -6.10
CA ARG A 96 0.18 8.00 -7.30
C ARG A 96 0.36 7.14 -8.54
N VAL A 97 -0.75 6.55 -9.00
CA VAL A 97 -0.79 5.68 -10.21
C VAL A 97 -0.23 6.39 -11.45
N THR A 98 -0.62 7.65 -11.68
CA THR A 98 -0.25 8.39 -12.90
C THR A 98 1.23 8.75 -12.97
N SER A 99 1.98 8.54 -11.88
CA SER A 99 3.41 8.84 -11.81
C SER A 99 4.27 7.61 -12.09
N VAL A 100 3.66 6.42 -12.16
CA VAL A 100 4.37 5.19 -12.48
C VAL A 100 4.52 5.10 -14.02
N PRO A 101 5.73 4.86 -14.55
CA PRO A 101 5.93 4.73 -15.99
C PRO A 101 5.22 3.48 -16.54
N PRO A 102 5.06 3.39 -17.87
CA PRO A 102 4.47 2.20 -18.52
C PRO A 102 5.16 0.88 -18.16
N ASP A 103 6.47 0.92 -17.92
CA ASP A 103 7.27 -0.26 -17.54
C ASP A 103 7.07 -0.69 -16.07
N GLY A 104 6.34 0.10 -15.29
CA GLY A 104 5.94 -0.22 -13.93
C GLY A 104 6.87 0.33 -12.85
N LEU A 105 6.80 -0.30 -11.68
CA LEU A 105 7.62 0.06 -10.52
C LEU A 105 9.05 -0.48 -10.66
N PRO A 106 10.06 0.20 -10.08
CA PRO A 106 11.44 -0.21 -10.25
C PRO A 106 11.70 -1.56 -9.58
N LEU A 107 12.59 -2.36 -10.15
CA LEU A 107 13.16 -3.51 -9.44
C LEU A 107 14.19 -3.04 -8.38
N PRO A 108 14.50 -3.86 -7.36
CA PRO A 108 15.45 -3.51 -6.30
C PRO A 108 16.92 -3.59 -6.76
N CYS A 109 17.29 -2.82 -7.79
CA CYS A 109 18.65 -2.60 -8.26
C CYS A 109 18.90 -1.12 -8.61
N ASN A 110 20.17 -0.72 -8.69
CA ASN A 110 20.55 0.68 -8.90
C ASN A 110 20.05 1.18 -10.27
N GLU A 111 20.27 0.39 -11.32
CA GLU A 111 19.90 0.74 -12.69
C GLU A 111 18.40 1.06 -12.82
N GLN A 112 17.54 0.19 -12.29
CA GLN A 112 16.08 0.38 -12.35
C GLN A 112 15.62 1.55 -11.47
N LEU A 113 16.25 1.74 -10.30
CA LEU A 113 15.96 2.89 -9.46
C LEU A 113 16.34 4.21 -10.13
N GLU A 114 17.50 4.27 -10.79
CA GLU A 114 17.96 5.46 -11.52
C GLU A 114 17.02 5.83 -12.67
N ILE A 115 16.64 4.85 -13.50
CA ILE A 115 15.67 5.04 -14.59
C ILE A 115 14.34 5.56 -14.04
N PHE A 116 13.83 4.96 -12.97
CA PHE A 116 12.57 5.35 -12.36
C PHE A 116 12.62 6.77 -11.78
N LEU A 117 13.68 7.13 -11.06
CA LEU A 117 13.86 8.47 -10.51
C LEU A 117 13.99 9.53 -11.61
N ALA A 118 14.67 9.22 -12.73
CA ALA A 118 14.73 10.10 -13.89
C ALA A 118 13.35 10.33 -14.52
N HIS A 119 12.50 9.30 -14.60
CA HIS A 119 11.12 9.44 -15.06
C HIS A 119 10.29 10.36 -14.14
N LEU A 120 10.37 10.16 -12.82
CA LEU A 120 9.66 11.02 -11.85
C LEU A 120 10.16 12.47 -11.92
N GLN A 121 11.46 12.67 -12.11
CA GLN A 121 12.05 13.99 -12.32
C GLN A 121 11.46 14.66 -13.56
N HIS A 122 11.35 13.93 -14.67
CA HIS A 122 10.74 14.46 -15.89
C HIS A 122 9.27 14.87 -15.69
N ILE A 123 8.47 14.07 -14.95
CA ILE A 123 7.08 14.45 -14.60
C ILE A 123 7.07 15.81 -13.88
N ARG A 124 7.93 15.96 -12.87
CA ARG A 124 8.07 17.21 -12.11
C ARG A 124 8.47 18.40 -12.99
N ASP A 125 9.43 18.19 -13.89
CA ASP A 125 9.94 19.23 -14.78
C ASP A 125 8.88 19.70 -15.80
N THR A 126 7.91 18.82 -16.13
CA THR A 126 6.72 19.19 -16.94
C THR A 126 5.62 19.90 -16.13
N GLY A 127 5.88 20.26 -14.87
CA GLY A 127 4.91 20.93 -13.99
C GLY A 127 3.78 20.02 -13.50
N ARG A 128 3.90 18.71 -13.68
CA ARG A 128 2.90 17.74 -13.23
C ARG A 128 3.25 17.23 -11.82
N PRO A 129 2.24 17.04 -10.95
CA PRO A 129 2.47 16.53 -9.59
C PRO A 129 2.89 15.06 -9.61
N VAL A 130 3.98 14.75 -8.92
CA VAL A 130 4.53 13.39 -8.76
C VAL A 130 3.83 12.60 -7.65
N PHE A 131 3.50 13.26 -6.54
CA PHE A 131 2.84 12.64 -5.39
C PHE A 131 1.36 13.05 -5.34
N THR A 132 0.56 12.38 -4.50
CA THR A 132 -0.81 12.83 -4.20
C THR A 132 -0.81 14.06 -3.28
N ASP A 133 -1.86 14.88 -3.29
CA ASP A 133 -2.02 16.02 -2.37
C ASP A 133 -2.41 15.61 -0.93
N ALA A 134 -2.11 14.37 -0.54
CA ALA A 134 -2.40 13.88 0.80
C ALA A 134 -1.50 14.58 1.84
N HIS A 135 -2.01 14.81 3.04
CA HIS A 135 -1.30 15.48 4.14
C HIS A 135 0.07 14.86 4.53
N GLN A 136 0.40 13.67 4.04
CA GLN A 136 1.64 12.94 4.33
C GLN A 136 2.48 12.66 3.06
N ALA A 137 2.26 13.38 1.97
CA ALA A 137 3.02 13.23 0.73
C ALA A 137 4.50 13.59 0.93
N LEU A 138 5.39 12.85 0.27
CA LEU A 138 6.83 13.05 0.35
C LEU A 138 7.31 14.11 -0.65
N SER A 139 8.49 14.68 -0.36
CA SER A 139 9.27 15.39 -1.37
C SER A 139 10.01 14.41 -2.30
N MET A 140 10.44 14.87 -3.47
CA MET A 140 11.28 14.06 -4.37
C MET A 140 12.60 13.63 -3.72
N GLU A 141 13.20 14.51 -2.92
CA GLU A 141 14.45 14.23 -2.21
C GLU A 141 14.26 13.15 -1.13
N ASP A 142 13.19 13.28 -0.33
CA ASP A 142 12.83 12.29 0.68
C ASP A 142 12.52 10.94 0.06
N PHE A 143 11.80 10.93 -1.07
CA PHE A 143 11.46 9.71 -1.78
C PHE A 143 12.72 9.02 -2.33
N SER A 144 13.58 9.77 -3.03
CA SER A 144 14.82 9.26 -3.60
C SER A 144 15.76 8.70 -2.54
N SER A 145 16.04 9.48 -1.48
CA SER A 145 16.91 9.07 -0.38
C SER A 145 16.36 7.85 0.36
N THR A 146 15.04 7.76 0.55
CA THR A 146 14.39 6.61 1.19
C THR A 146 14.56 5.34 0.35
N LEU A 147 14.34 5.40 -0.98
CA LEU A 147 14.51 4.23 -1.85
C LEU A 147 15.97 3.80 -1.97
N GLN A 148 16.91 4.74 -2.02
CA GLN A 148 18.34 4.43 -1.99
C GLN A 148 18.74 3.76 -0.68
N HIS A 149 18.24 4.26 0.46
CA HIS A 149 18.46 3.63 1.75
C HIS A 149 17.88 2.20 1.77
N LEU A 150 16.62 2.04 1.37
CA LEU A 150 15.95 0.73 1.27
C LEU A 150 16.74 -0.24 0.38
N LEU A 151 17.28 0.25 -0.73
CA LEU A 151 18.06 -0.55 -1.66
C LEU A 151 19.38 -1.03 -1.04
N SER A 152 20.02 -0.19 -0.23
CA SER A 152 21.26 -0.54 0.47
C SER A 152 21.03 -1.53 1.62
N CYS A 153 19.88 -1.46 2.31
CA CYS A 153 19.58 -2.30 3.48
C CYS A 153 18.61 -3.47 3.21
N LYS A 154 18.14 -3.68 1.97
CA LYS A 154 17.08 -4.65 1.61
C LYS A 154 17.24 -6.06 2.18
N ALA A 155 18.47 -6.60 2.23
CA ALA A 155 18.72 -7.94 2.76
C ALA A 155 18.54 -8.00 4.30
N GLN A 156 19.00 -6.96 4.99
CA GLN A 156 18.82 -6.82 6.44
C GLN A 156 17.36 -6.59 6.79
N LEU A 157 16.65 -5.76 5.99
CA LEU A 157 15.22 -5.55 6.18
C LEU A 157 14.44 -6.85 6.01
N LEU A 158 14.72 -7.66 4.98
CA LEU A 158 14.02 -8.94 4.84
C LEU A 158 14.31 -9.86 6.02
N HIS A 159 15.56 -9.98 6.45
CA HIS A 159 15.88 -10.81 7.60
C HIS A 159 15.04 -10.40 8.83
N LYS A 160 14.89 -9.09 9.08
CA LYS A 160 14.03 -8.58 10.16
C LYS A 160 12.54 -8.85 9.91
N VAL A 161 12.06 -8.70 8.67
CA VAL A 161 10.67 -9.02 8.28
C VAL A 161 10.39 -10.49 8.58
N CYS A 162 11.21 -11.43 8.10
CA CYS A 162 11.04 -12.86 8.37
C CYS A 162 11.11 -13.18 9.87
N ALA A 163 12.07 -12.58 10.60
CA ALA A 163 12.17 -12.75 12.05
C ALA A 163 10.93 -12.23 12.78
N SER A 164 10.33 -11.14 12.32
CA SER A 164 9.12 -10.56 12.93
C SER A 164 7.88 -11.44 12.80
N LEU A 165 7.84 -12.34 11.81
CA LEU A 165 6.75 -13.30 11.63
C LEU A 165 6.78 -14.42 12.68
N SER A 166 7.91 -14.62 13.36
CA SER A 166 8.04 -15.65 14.39
C SER A 166 7.38 -15.23 15.70
N GLY A 167 6.38 -16.02 16.13
CA GLY A 167 5.64 -15.83 17.38
C GLY A 167 4.65 -14.66 17.35
N ARG A 168 3.58 -14.74 18.14
CA ARG A 168 2.48 -13.78 18.12
C ARG A 168 2.75 -12.53 18.99
N PRO A 169 2.14 -11.35 18.70
CA PRO A 169 1.39 -11.01 17.48
C PRO A 169 2.33 -10.63 16.31
N GLU A 170 2.30 -11.42 15.24
CA GLU A 170 3.21 -11.31 14.08
C GLU A 170 3.03 -10.00 13.31
N LEU A 171 1.78 -9.55 13.11
CA LEU A 171 1.49 -8.33 12.34
C LEU A 171 1.94 -7.06 13.07
N GLU A 172 1.85 -7.03 14.40
CA GLU A 172 2.35 -5.90 15.20
C GLU A 172 3.89 -5.82 15.15
N LYS A 173 4.57 -6.96 15.27
CA LYS A 173 6.03 -7.02 15.16
C LYS A 173 6.49 -6.60 13.77
N LEU A 174 5.81 -7.08 12.73
CA LEU A 174 6.08 -6.67 11.35
C LEU A 174 5.85 -5.17 11.14
N HIS A 175 4.75 -4.63 11.67
CA HIS A 175 4.45 -3.21 11.63
C HIS A 175 5.54 -2.35 12.28
N ARG A 176 6.05 -2.76 13.44
CA ARG A 176 7.18 -2.08 14.10
C ARG A 176 8.48 -2.24 13.31
N CYS A 177 8.72 -3.42 12.74
CA CYS A 177 9.90 -3.69 11.91
C CYS A 177 9.96 -2.78 10.69
N LEU A 178 8.84 -2.54 10.01
CA LEU A 178 8.80 -1.70 8.80
C LEU A 178 9.07 -0.22 9.08
N GLN A 179 8.87 0.24 10.31
CA GLN A 179 9.09 1.65 10.69
C GLN A 179 10.57 2.04 10.77
N VAL A 180 11.49 1.09 10.64
CA VAL A 180 12.93 1.39 10.51
C VAL A 180 13.28 2.01 9.16
N VAL A 181 12.40 1.87 8.16
CA VAL A 181 12.59 2.49 6.84
C VAL A 181 12.30 3.99 6.95
N PRO A 182 13.20 4.87 6.50
CA PRO A 182 12.97 6.31 6.52
C PRO A 182 11.62 6.67 5.91
N ARG A 183 10.93 7.66 6.50
CA ARG A 183 9.60 8.14 6.06
C ARG A 183 8.46 7.09 6.10
N VAL A 184 8.71 5.85 6.50
CA VAL A 184 7.67 4.83 6.75
C VAL A 184 7.21 4.92 8.20
N GLY A 185 6.38 5.92 8.50
CA GLY A 185 5.74 6.04 9.82
C GLY A 185 4.67 4.96 10.08
N PRO A 186 4.05 4.94 11.28
CA PRO A 186 3.04 3.94 11.66
C PRO A 186 1.91 3.76 10.64
N PHE A 187 1.45 4.85 10.03
CA PHE A 187 0.40 4.80 9.01
C PHE A 187 0.85 4.07 7.74
N TYR A 188 2.02 4.43 7.18
CA TYR A 188 2.55 3.77 5.98
C TYR A 188 2.95 2.33 6.25
N ALA A 189 3.55 2.05 7.42
CA ALA A 189 3.88 0.69 7.83
C ALA A 189 2.63 -0.21 7.84
N TRP A 190 1.49 0.30 8.32
CA TRP A 190 0.25 -0.49 8.30
C TRP A 190 -0.27 -0.75 6.89
N GLN A 191 -0.18 0.23 6.00
CA GLN A 191 -0.54 0.01 4.60
C GLN A 191 0.32 -1.10 3.97
N VAL A 192 1.63 -1.09 4.24
CA VAL A 192 2.54 -2.13 3.75
C VAL A 192 2.19 -3.50 4.32
N VAL A 193 1.90 -3.60 5.63
CA VAL A 193 1.44 -4.86 6.25
C VAL A 193 0.16 -5.36 5.58
N ALA A 194 -0.85 -4.50 5.43
CA ALA A 194 -2.12 -4.87 4.83
C ALA A 194 -1.96 -5.37 3.38
N ASP A 195 -1.12 -4.71 2.58
CA ASP A 195 -0.86 -5.17 1.20
C ASP A 195 -0.07 -6.48 1.17
N LEU A 196 0.88 -6.70 2.09
CA LEU A 196 1.65 -7.94 2.18
C LEU A 196 0.78 -9.14 2.59
N VAL A 197 -0.21 -8.93 3.45
CA VAL A 197 -1.24 -9.92 3.81
C VAL A 197 -2.12 -10.20 2.60
N GLU A 198 -2.77 -9.16 2.07
CA GLU A 198 -3.76 -9.26 0.99
C GLU A 198 -3.19 -9.93 -0.26
N CYS A 199 -1.95 -9.59 -0.61
CA CYS A 199 -1.30 -10.11 -1.80
C CYS A 199 -0.71 -11.52 -1.60
N GLY A 200 -0.87 -12.12 -0.40
CA GLY A 200 -0.43 -13.48 -0.08
C GLY A 200 1.09 -13.65 0.09
N ALA A 201 1.87 -12.57 0.06
CA ALA A 201 3.32 -12.64 0.19
C ALA A 201 3.77 -13.17 1.57
N LEU A 202 3.02 -12.87 2.63
CA LEU A 202 3.29 -13.38 3.98
C LEU A 202 2.85 -14.83 4.14
N SER A 203 1.62 -15.17 3.71
CA SER A 203 1.08 -16.53 3.85
C SER A 203 1.88 -17.56 3.05
N ALA A 204 2.57 -17.14 1.99
CA ALA A 204 3.50 -17.98 1.25
C ALA A 204 4.74 -18.42 2.06
N VAL A 205 5.09 -17.73 3.15
CA VAL A 205 6.27 -18.04 3.98
C VAL A 205 5.93 -18.39 5.43
N HIS A 206 4.79 -17.94 5.94
CA HIS A 206 4.36 -18.15 7.32
C HIS A 206 2.84 -18.00 7.45
N PRO A 207 2.11 -18.90 8.13
CA PRO A 207 0.69 -18.72 8.40
C PRO A 207 0.42 -17.42 9.16
N ILE A 208 -0.48 -16.58 8.67
CA ILE A 208 -0.82 -15.29 9.28
C ILE A 208 -2.21 -15.35 9.88
N ASN A 209 -2.37 -14.82 11.10
CA ASN A 209 -3.67 -14.53 11.67
C ASN A 209 -4.05 -13.07 11.33
N GLU A 210 -4.84 -12.88 10.27
CA GLU A 210 -5.27 -11.56 9.79
C GLU A 210 -6.10 -10.80 10.82
N ASP A 211 -6.87 -11.52 11.64
CA ASP A 211 -7.67 -10.96 12.74
C ASP A 211 -6.83 -10.68 14.01
N GLY A 212 -5.53 -10.98 13.97
CA GLY A 212 -4.67 -10.93 15.15
C GLY A 212 -4.32 -9.51 15.61
N TRP A 213 -4.27 -8.55 14.68
CA TRP A 213 -3.86 -7.19 15.00
C TRP A 213 -4.16 -6.18 13.87
N VAL A 214 -4.47 -4.94 14.24
CA VAL A 214 -4.75 -3.83 13.30
C VAL A 214 -4.21 -2.50 13.84
N HIS A 215 -3.75 -1.62 12.94
CA HIS A 215 -3.44 -0.23 13.27
C HIS A 215 -4.49 0.74 12.73
N LEU A 216 -5.08 1.56 13.61
CA LEU A 216 -6.04 2.58 13.20
C LEU A 216 -5.33 3.86 12.77
N GLY A 217 -5.37 4.16 11.47
CA GLY A 217 -4.85 5.41 10.93
C GLY A 217 -5.70 6.64 11.32
N PRO A 218 -5.16 7.87 11.18
CA PRO A 218 -5.84 9.11 11.57
C PRO A 218 -7.21 9.30 10.90
N GLY A 219 -7.32 8.93 9.62
CA GLY A 219 -8.57 8.97 8.86
C GLY A 219 -9.65 8.04 9.43
N ALA A 220 -9.28 6.82 9.83
CA ALA A 220 -10.19 5.85 10.44
C ALA A 220 -10.70 6.36 11.80
N VAL A 221 -9.82 6.91 12.65
CA VAL A 221 -10.20 7.51 13.93
C VAL A 221 -11.17 8.69 13.74
N SER A 222 -10.86 9.58 12.79
CA SER A 222 -11.71 10.72 12.44
C SER A 222 -13.07 10.29 11.88
N GLY A 223 -13.09 9.23 11.06
CA GLY A 223 -14.28 8.64 10.47
C GLY A 223 -15.18 7.99 11.53
N LEU A 224 -14.60 7.18 12.42
CA LEU A 224 -15.33 6.54 13.52
C LEU A 224 -16.03 7.57 14.41
N LYS A 225 -15.37 8.71 14.71
CA LYS A 225 -16.01 9.80 15.47
C LYS A 225 -17.23 10.37 14.76
N LYS A 226 -17.22 10.47 13.42
CA LYS A 226 -18.37 10.97 12.64
C LYS A 226 -19.50 9.95 12.62
N VAL A 227 -19.17 8.68 12.39
CA VAL A 227 -20.14 7.57 12.35
C VAL A 227 -20.82 7.39 13.71
N LEU A 228 -20.06 7.36 14.80
CA LEU A 228 -20.59 7.07 16.13
C LEU A 228 -21.33 8.27 16.77
N LYS A 229 -20.98 9.51 16.41
CA LYS A 229 -21.72 10.70 16.86
C LYS A 229 -23.13 10.78 16.27
N LYS A 230 -23.39 10.12 15.14
CA LYS A 230 -24.73 10.04 14.51
C LYS A 230 -25.80 9.47 15.46
N GLY A 231 -25.42 8.64 16.44
CA GLY A 231 -26.33 8.02 17.39
C GLY A 231 -26.61 8.81 18.67
N LYS A 232 -26.14 10.07 18.79
CA LYS A 232 -26.35 10.93 19.97
C LYS A 232 -27.26 12.13 19.67
N ASN A 233 -28.41 11.88 19.03
CA ASN A 233 -29.51 12.84 18.96
C ASN A 233 -30.66 12.32 19.82
#